data_AF-A0A0X9S9J3-F1
#
_entry.id   AF-A0A0X9S9J3-F1
#
_cell.length_a   1.000
_cell.length_b   1.000
_cell.length_c   1.000
_cell.angle_alpha   90.00
_cell.angle_beta   90.00
_cell.angle_gamma   90.00
#
_symmetry.space_group_name_H-M   'P 1'
#
loop_
_entity.id
_entity.type
_entity.pdbx_description
1 polymer ?
#
loop_
_entity_poly.entity_id
_entity_poly.type
_entity_poly.pdbx_seq_one_letter_code
_entity_poly.pdbx_strand_id
1 'polypeptide(L)'
;PGTYGSNYIYPSADSATYYKNKGMNLVRLPFRWERLQPTLNQALDANELSRLTGFVNAVTAAGQTVLLDPHNYARYYGNVIGSSAVPNSAYADFWRRVATQFKGNARVIFGLMNEPNSMPTEQWLSGANAALA
;
A
#
# COMPACT_ATOMS: atom_id res chain seq x y z
N PRO A 1 -12.24 -4.97 2.62
CA PRO A 1 -13.14 -6.11 2.97
C PRO A 1 -12.44 -7.23 3.76
N GLY A 2 -13.21 -7.99 4.53
CA GLY A 2 -12.74 -9.05 5.41
C GLY A 2 -12.42 -8.58 6.84
N THR A 3 -12.35 -9.54 7.77
CA THR A 3 -12.11 -9.31 9.20
C THR A 3 -10.66 -9.63 9.56
N TYR A 4 -9.99 -8.70 10.24
CA TYR A 4 -8.63 -8.88 10.74
C TYR A 4 -8.57 -10.00 11.79
N GLY A 5 -7.51 -10.80 11.77
CA GLY A 5 -7.34 -11.97 12.64
C GLY A 5 -8.07 -13.22 12.14
N SER A 6 -8.84 -13.11 11.05
CA SER A 6 -9.50 -14.24 10.40
C SER A 6 -9.18 -14.31 8.92
N ASN A 7 -9.57 -13.31 8.13
CA ASN A 7 -9.34 -13.30 6.68
C ASN A 7 -7.97 -12.75 6.29
N TYR A 8 -7.30 -12.04 7.21
CA TYR A 8 -5.97 -11.48 7.02
C TYR A 8 -5.32 -11.12 8.34
N ILE A 9 -4.00 -11.03 8.31
CA ILE A 9 -3.15 -10.64 9.44
C ILE A 9 -2.07 -9.65 8.96
N TYR A 10 -1.42 -9.00 9.90
CA TYR A 10 -0.12 -8.35 9.69
C TYR A 10 0.97 -9.26 10.25
N PRO A 11 2.20 -9.24 9.69
CA PRO A 11 3.32 -9.94 10.29
C PRO A 11 3.66 -9.34 11.66
N SER A 12 4.32 -10.10 12.54
CA SER A 12 4.85 -9.55 13.79
C SER A 12 6.20 -8.85 13.55
N ALA A 13 6.55 -7.93 14.46
CA ALA A 13 7.89 -7.32 14.46
C ALA A 13 9.00 -8.36 14.69
N ASP A 14 8.71 -9.43 15.43
CA ASP A 14 9.64 -10.54 15.67
C ASP A 14 9.96 -11.29 14.38
N SER A 15 8.96 -11.50 13.50
CA SER A 15 9.21 -12.09 12.18
C SER A 15 10.16 -11.24 11.35
N ALA A 16 9.99 -9.91 11.34
CA ALA A 16 10.91 -9.01 10.63
C ALA A 16 12.32 -9.03 11.24
N THR A 17 12.41 -9.05 12.57
CA THR A 17 13.68 -9.14 13.32
C THR A 17 14.42 -10.45 13.04
N TYR A 18 13.71 -11.57 12.94
CA TYR A 18 14.30 -12.85 12.55
C TYR A 18 15.03 -12.75 11.19
N TYR A 19 14.38 -12.19 10.18
CA TYR A 19 14.99 -12.00 8.86
C TYR A 19 16.11 -10.96 8.87
N LYS A 20 15.97 -9.91 9.68
CA LYS A 20 17.05 -8.94 9.92
C LYS A 20 18.32 -9.61 10.43
N ASN A 21 18.18 -10.51 11.40
CA ASN A 21 19.32 -11.25 11.98
C ASN A 21 19.96 -12.24 10.99
N LYS A 22 19.30 -12.49 9.84
CA LYS A 22 19.87 -13.22 8.70
C LYS A 22 20.48 -12.30 7.63
N GLY A 23 20.57 -11.00 7.89
CA GLY A 23 21.15 -10.01 6.97
C GLY A 23 20.16 -9.34 6.02
N MET A 24 18.84 -9.62 6.12
CA MET A 24 17.84 -8.97 5.28
C MET A 24 17.51 -7.56 5.79
N ASN A 25 17.49 -6.56 4.91
CA ASN A 25 17.31 -5.15 5.28
C ASN A 25 16.05 -4.49 4.69
N LEU A 26 15.30 -5.19 3.83
CA LEU A 26 14.10 -4.70 3.17
C LEU A 26 12.94 -5.67 3.40
N VAL A 27 11.79 -5.14 3.80
CA VAL A 27 10.52 -5.86 3.90
C VAL A 27 9.55 -5.28 2.87
N ARG A 28 9.13 -6.09 1.89
CA ARG A 28 7.96 -5.75 1.06
C ARG A 28 6.71 -6.14 1.80
N LEU A 29 5.81 -5.18 2.00
CA LEU A 29 4.57 -5.35 2.76
C LEU A 29 3.36 -5.19 1.84
N PRO A 30 2.82 -6.31 1.32
CA PRO A 30 1.55 -6.32 0.62
C PRO A 30 0.41 -5.93 1.54
N PHE A 31 -0.45 -5.04 1.08
CA PHE A 31 -1.72 -4.72 1.73
C PHE A 31 -2.78 -4.47 0.66
N ARG A 32 -4.05 -4.38 1.07
CA ARG A 32 -5.16 -4.26 0.13
C ARG A 32 -5.73 -2.83 0.15
N TRP A 33 -5.79 -2.18 -1.01
CA TRP A 33 -6.33 -0.83 -1.16
C TRP A 33 -7.74 -0.72 -0.58
N GLU A 34 -8.63 -1.67 -0.87
CA GLU A 34 -10.02 -1.65 -0.37
C GLU A 34 -10.15 -1.88 1.15
N ARG A 35 -9.07 -2.29 1.83
CA ARG A 35 -9.02 -2.32 3.30
C ARG A 35 -8.53 -0.98 3.85
N LEU A 36 -7.49 -0.42 3.24
CA LEU A 36 -6.91 0.84 3.70
C LEU A 36 -7.77 2.05 3.35
N GLN A 37 -8.45 2.05 2.20
CA GLN A 37 -9.39 3.08 1.77
C GLN A 37 -10.69 2.43 1.28
N PRO A 38 -11.66 2.18 2.18
CA PRO A 38 -12.89 1.46 1.84
C PRO A 38 -13.81 2.15 0.83
N THR A 39 -13.66 3.47 0.67
CA THR A 39 -14.40 4.29 -0.29
C THR A 39 -13.44 5.26 -0.98
N LEU A 40 -13.45 5.29 -2.32
CA LEU A 40 -12.61 6.20 -3.10
C LEU A 40 -12.80 7.65 -2.67
N ASN A 41 -11.71 8.43 -2.67
CA ASN A 41 -11.69 9.85 -2.28
C ASN A 41 -12.06 10.15 -0.83
N GLN A 42 -12.30 9.13 0.00
CA GLN A 42 -12.58 9.28 1.43
C GLN A 42 -11.32 9.05 2.27
N ALA A 43 -11.45 9.29 3.57
CA ALA A 43 -10.38 9.03 4.53
C ALA A 43 -9.93 7.56 4.48
N LEU A 44 -8.68 7.34 4.87
CA LEU A 44 -8.20 5.98 5.11
C LEU A 44 -8.92 5.41 6.33
N ASP A 45 -9.17 4.10 6.34
CA ASP A 45 -9.72 3.41 7.49
C ASP A 45 -8.76 3.52 8.68
N ALA A 46 -9.22 4.09 9.79
CA ALA A 46 -8.35 4.40 10.91
C ALA A 46 -7.75 3.15 11.57
N ASN A 47 -8.50 2.05 11.65
CA ASN A 47 -8.03 0.81 12.25
C ASN A 47 -6.99 0.13 11.37
N GLU A 48 -7.25 0.06 10.06
CA GLU A 48 -6.30 -0.52 9.11
C GLU A 48 -5.03 0.33 8.98
N LEU A 49 -5.17 1.66 8.95
CA LEU A 49 -4.04 2.58 8.96
C LEU A 49 -3.19 2.43 10.22
N SER A 50 -3.82 2.23 11.39
CA SER A 50 -3.12 2.00 12.64
C SER A 50 -2.30 0.70 12.61
N ARG A 51 -2.82 -0.38 12.05
CA ARG A 51 -2.09 -1.66 11.93
C ARG A 51 -0.92 -1.55 10.96
N LEU A 52 -1.16 -0.96 9.78
CA LEU A 52 -0.13 -0.70 8.78
C LEU A 52 1.00 0.15 9.37
N THR A 53 0.65 1.27 9.99
CA THR A 53 1.62 2.20 10.59
C THR A 53 2.37 1.54 11.75
N GLY A 54 1.68 0.75 12.59
CA GLY A 54 2.31 0.03 13.70
C GLY A 54 3.41 -0.91 13.24
N PHE A 55 3.14 -1.73 12.22
CA PHE A 55 4.15 -2.63 11.65
C PHE A 55 5.29 -1.85 10.99
N VAL A 56 4.98 -0.85 10.15
CA VAL A 56 5.99 -0.02 9.47
C VAL A 56 6.92 0.64 10.49
N ASN A 57 6.37 1.25 11.54
CA ASN A 57 7.17 1.93 12.56
C ASN A 57 8.06 0.95 13.33
N ALA A 58 7.56 -0.22 13.70
CA ALA A 58 8.36 -1.23 14.39
C ALA A 58 9.56 -1.70 13.54
N VAL A 59 9.33 -1.99 12.27
CA VAL A 59 10.38 -2.46 11.34
C VAL A 59 11.40 -1.36 11.03
N THR A 60 10.92 -0.13 10.80
CA THR A 60 11.80 1.00 10.47
C THR A 60 12.57 1.54 11.67
N ALA A 61 12.01 1.46 12.89
CA ALA A 61 12.73 1.74 14.13
C ALA A 61 13.85 0.72 14.39
N ALA A 62 13.68 -0.53 13.95
CA ALA A 62 14.73 -1.54 13.96
C ALA A 62 15.77 -1.35 12.83
N GLY A 63 15.64 -0.32 11.99
CA GLY A 63 16.62 0.06 10.97
C GLY A 63 16.43 -0.60 9.60
N GLN A 64 15.43 -1.45 9.42
CA GLN A 64 15.07 -2.01 8.11
C GLN A 64 14.19 -1.04 7.31
N THR A 65 14.18 -1.19 5.98
CA THR A 65 13.31 -0.45 5.07
C THR A 65 12.03 -1.22 4.81
N VAL A 66 10.90 -0.53 4.66
CA VAL A 66 9.61 -1.13 4.28
C VAL A 66 9.17 -0.59 2.92
N LEU A 67 8.92 -1.49 1.97
CA LEU A 67 8.25 -1.17 0.70
C LEU A 67 6.75 -1.43 0.86
N LEU A 68 5.97 -0.36 0.83
CA LEU A 68 4.50 -0.41 0.83
C LEU A 68 4.01 -0.86 -0.55
N ASP A 69 3.19 -1.90 -0.59
CA ASP A 69 2.70 -2.52 -1.82
C ASP A 69 1.17 -2.69 -1.77
N PRO A 70 0.37 -1.80 -2.37
CA PRO A 70 -1.04 -2.08 -2.61
C PRO A 70 -1.14 -3.22 -3.64
N HIS A 71 -1.54 -4.38 -3.15
CA HIS A 71 -1.49 -5.64 -3.87
C HIS A 71 -2.75 -5.86 -4.72
N ASN A 72 -2.97 -4.95 -5.66
CA ASN A 72 -4.28 -4.67 -6.23
C ASN A 72 -4.40 -4.86 -7.74
N TYR A 73 -3.34 -5.23 -8.46
CA TYR A 73 -3.40 -5.56 -9.90
C TYR A 73 -4.00 -4.43 -10.76
N ALA A 74 -3.70 -3.18 -10.39
CA ALA A 74 -4.27 -1.96 -10.95
C ALA A 74 -5.81 -1.91 -10.91
N ARG A 75 -6.43 -2.49 -9.88
CA ARG A 75 -7.89 -2.58 -9.71
C ARG A 75 -8.34 -2.21 -8.30
N TYR A 76 -9.55 -1.65 -8.21
CA TYR A 76 -10.26 -1.37 -6.98
C TYR A 76 -11.67 -1.97 -7.03
N TYR A 77 -11.98 -2.91 -6.14
CA TYR A 77 -13.18 -3.76 -6.22
C TYR A 77 -13.38 -4.37 -7.62
N GLY A 78 -12.28 -4.79 -8.26
CA GLY A 78 -12.29 -5.40 -9.60
C GLY A 78 -12.29 -4.41 -10.78
N ASN A 79 -12.60 -3.14 -10.56
CA ASN A 79 -12.61 -2.13 -11.62
C ASN A 79 -11.19 -1.58 -11.88
N VAL A 80 -10.82 -1.45 -13.15
CA VAL A 80 -9.47 -1.05 -13.58
C VAL A 80 -9.25 0.46 -13.36
N ILE A 81 -8.07 0.85 -12.88
CA ILE A 81 -7.65 2.26 -12.75
C ILE A 81 -7.68 2.94 -14.14
N GLY A 82 -8.24 4.14 -14.20
CA GLY A 82 -8.48 4.89 -15.44
C GLY A 82 -9.85 4.64 -16.07
N SER A 83 -10.64 3.70 -15.53
CA SER A 83 -12.06 3.54 -15.90
C SER A 83 -12.92 4.64 -15.28
N SER A 84 -14.18 4.75 -15.72
CA SER A 84 -15.17 5.64 -15.11
C SER A 84 -15.44 5.31 -13.63
N ALA A 85 -15.37 4.03 -13.26
CA ALA A 85 -15.57 3.58 -11.88
C ALA A 85 -14.37 3.85 -10.97
N VAL A 86 -13.15 3.91 -11.53
CA VAL A 86 -11.90 4.15 -10.79
C VAL A 86 -11.04 5.14 -11.58
N PRO A 87 -11.38 6.43 -11.60
CA PRO A 87 -10.63 7.43 -12.35
C PRO A 87 -9.21 7.60 -11.78
N ASN A 88 -8.26 8.03 -12.61
CA ASN A 88 -6.87 8.26 -12.18
C ASN A 88 -6.76 9.19 -10.97
N SER A 89 -7.68 10.16 -10.85
CA SER A 89 -7.76 11.07 -9.70
C SER A 89 -8.04 10.36 -8.37
N ALA A 90 -8.81 9.27 -8.38
CA ALA A 90 -9.08 8.49 -7.16
C ALA A 90 -7.84 7.72 -6.70
N TYR A 91 -7.05 7.23 -7.65
CA TYR A 91 -5.77 6.58 -7.38
C TYR A 91 -4.70 7.58 -6.90
N ALA A 92 -4.67 8.79 -7.47
CA ALA A 92 -3.86 9.90 -6.99
C ALA A 92 -4.22 10.31 -5.56
N ASP A 93 -5.53 10.42 -5.24
CA ASP A 93 -5.99 10.72 -3.89
C ASP A 93 -5.53 9.67 -2.87
N PHE A 94 -5.65 8.39 -3.22
CA PHE A 94 -5.15 7.30 -2.38
C PHE A 94 -3.65 7.48 -2.07
N TRP A 95 -2.82 7.67 -3.08
CA TRP A 95 -1.37 7.83 -2.90
C TRP A 95 -1.00 9.11 -2.16
N ARG A 96 -1.69 10.23 -2.41
CA ARG A 96 -1.53 11.47 -1.64
C ARG A 96 -1.75 11.24 -0.14
N ARG A 97 -2.78 10.48 0.24
CA ARG A 97 -3.09 10.18 1.66
C ARG A 97 -2.04 9.27 2.28
N VAL A 98 -1.65 8.20 1.58
CA VAL A 98 -0.59 7.28 2.04
C VAL A 98 0.74 8.01 2.18
N ALA A 99 1.14 8.81 1.19
CA ALA A 99 2.36 9.61 1.23
C ALA A 99 2.33 10.61 2.38
N THR A 100 1.18 11.27 2.62
CA THR A 100 1.02 12.21 3.75
C THR A 100 1.27 11.52 5.10
N GLN A 101 0.78 10.29 5.27
CA GLN A 101 1.01 9.51 6.49
C GLN A 101 2.51 9.20 6.71
N PHE A 102 3.22 8.83 5.65
CA PHE A 102 4.59 8.30 5.76
C PHE A 102 5.71 9.27 5.36
N LYS A 103 5.40 10.52 4.99
CA LYS A 103 6.38 11.52 4.52
C LYS A 103 7.57 11.76 5.46
N GLY A 104 7.40 11.52 6.76
CA GLY A 104 8.46 11.68 7.77
C GLY A 104 9.36 10.46 7.96
N ASN A 105 9.07 9.33 7.32
CA ASN A 105 9.81 8.09 7.50
C ASN A 105 10.68 7.78 6.28
N ALA A 106 11.96 8.15 6.35
CA ALA A 106 12.94 7.95 5.28
C ALA A 106 13.23 6.47 4.94
N ARG A 107 12.72 5.52 5.74
CA ARG A 107 12.83 4.07 5.49
C ARG A 107 11.55 3.48 4.88
N VAL A 108 10.65 4.31 4.37
CA VAL A 108 9.47 3.87 3.61
C VAL A 108 9.72 4.08 2.11
N ILE A 109 9.50 3.01 1.33
CA ILE A 109 9.47 3.04 -0.13
C ILE A 109 8.02 2.86 -0.58
N PHE A 110 7.58 3.64 -1.57
CA PHE A 110 6.25 3.52 -2.16
C PHE A 110 6.30 2.66 -3.43
N GLY A 111 5.89 1.40 -3.34
CA GLY A 111 5.63 0.56 -4.50
C GLY A 111 4.24 0.85 -5.04
N LEU A 112 4.13 1.51 -6.19
CA LEU A 112 2.86 2.09 -6.65
C LEU A 112 1.73 1.06 -6.79
N MET A 113 2.00 -0.11 -7.36
CA MET A 113 0.99 -1.13 -7.57
C MET A 113 1.63 -2.48 -7.83
N ASN A 114 1.10 -3.53 -7.21
CA ASN A 114 1.45 -4.89 -7.60
C ASN A 114 0.82 -5.23 -8.97
N GLU A 115 1.64 -5.67 -9.91
CA GLU A 115 1.26 -6.40 -11.14
C GLU A 115 0.03 -5.85 -11.90
N PRO A 116 0.04 -4.59 -12.39
CA PRO A 116 -0.90 -4.16 -13.42
C PRO A 116 -0.93 -5.16 -14.58
N ASN A 117 -2.12 -5.61 -14.98
CA ASN A 117 -2.28 -6.63 -16.00
C ASN A 117 -3.65 -6.54 -16.70
N SER A 118 -3.75 -7.18 -17.88
CA SER A 118 -4.98 -7.23 -18.70
C SER A 118 -5.64 -5.86 -18.88
N MET A 119 -4.81 -4.84 -19.13
CA MET A 119 -5.18 -3.45 -19.41
C MET A 119 -4.15 -2.83 -20.36
N PRO A 120 -4.50 -1.77 -21.10
CA PRO A 120 -3.54 -1.05 -21.94
C PRO A 120 -2.39 -0.44 -21.12
N THR A 121 -1.16 -0.51 -21.65
CA THR A 121 0.03 0.03 -20.99
C THR A 121 -0.05 1.54 -20.79
N GLU A 122 -0.60 2.27 -21.76
CA GLU A 122 -0.75 3.73 -21.74
C GLU A 122 -1.77 4.18 -20.68
N GLN A 123 -2.79 3.35 -20.45
CA GLN A 123 -3.76 3.57 -19.37
C GLN A 123 -3.08 3.41 -18.01
N TRP A 124 -2.24 2.39 -17.84
CA TRP A 124 -1.45 2.23 -16.62
C TRP A 124 -0.46 3.38 -16.43
N LEU A 125 0.28 3.78 -17.47
CA LEU A 125 1.21 4.91 -17.43
C LEU A 125 0.52 6.19 -16.94
N SER A 126 -0.69 6.46 -17.45
CA SER A 126 -1.49 7.62 -17.03
C SER A 126 -1.87 7.55 -15.54
N GLY A 127 -2.24 6.37 -15.04
CA GLY A 127 -2.52 6.14 -13.62
C GLY A 127 -1.27 6.29 -12.75
N ALA A 128 -0.14 5.71 -13.16
CA ALA A 128 1.13 5.80 -12.44
C ALA A 128 1.63 7.25 -12.34
N ASN A 129 1.57 8.01 -13.43
CA ASN A 129 1.93 9.43 -13.43
C ASN A 129 1.03 10.25 -12.51
N ALA A 130 -0.28 9.98 -12.51
CA ALA A 130 -1.22 10.67 -11.62
C ALA A 130 -0.92 10.42 -10.13
N ALA A 131 -0.40 9.24 -9.77
CA ALA A 131 -0.02 8.92 -8.39
C ALA A 131 1.29 9.58 -7.93
N LEU A 132 2.12 10.03 -8.88
CA LEU A 132 3.42 10.67 -8.60
C LEU A 132 3.35 12.21 -8.59
N ALA A 133 2.30 12.78 -9.19
CA ALA A 133 2.09 14.22 -9.31
C ALA A 133 1.54 14.84 -8.02
#